data_AF-A0A3S1BYW7-F1
#
_entry.id   AF-A0A3S1BYW7-F1
#
_cell.length_a   1.000
_cell.length_b   1.000
_cell.length_c   1.000
_cell.angle_alpha   90.00
_cell.angle_beta   90.00
_cell.angle_gamma   90.00
#
_symmetry.space_group_name_H-M   'P 1'
#
loop_
_entity.id
_entity.type
_entity.pdbx_description
1 polymer ?
#
loop_
_entity_poly.entity_id
_entity_poly.type
_entity_poly.pdbx_seq_one_letter_code
_entity_poly.pdbx_strand_id
1 'polypeptide(L)'
;MRQLEKLENLLEVKMSPIENAKIKNIDHLGIVAGLIDEIGIVETINSKLGVDSREKITAGIMVKAILINGLGFVSRPLYLFKQFFDDKAIEILLGEDVESDYLNDDKIGRVME
;
A
#
# COMPACT_ATOMS: atom_id res chain seq x y z
N MET A 1 5.40 -15.23 40.87
CA MET A 1 5.14 -13.83 40.47
C MET A 1 6.43 -13.13 40.04
N ARG A 2 7.30 -12.68 40.96
CA ARG A 2 8.49 -11.87 40.63
C ARG A 2 9.54 -12.51 39.69
N GLN A 3 9.62 -13.85 39.62
CA GLN A 3 10.49 -14.55 38.65
C GLN A 3 9.84 -14.74 37.27
N LEU A 4 8.51 -14.82 37.21
CA LEU A 4 7.76 -14.92 35.94
C LEU A 4 7.78 -13.57 35.22
N GLU A 5 7.53 -12.48 35.95
CA GLU A 5 7.69 -11.10 35.47
C GLU A 5 9.09 -10.82 34.91
N LYS A 6 10.12 -11.38 35.57
CA LYS A 6 11.50 -11.25 35.13
C LYS A 6 11.78 -12.06 33.86
N LEU A 7 11.10 -13.19 33.68
CA LEU A 7 11.19 -14.05 32.50
C LEU A 7 10.44 -13.43 31.31
N GLU A 8 9.26 -12.85 31.55
CA GLU A 8 8.48 -12.10 30.56
C GLU A 8 9.25 -10.87 30.05
N ASN A 9 9.81 -10.06 30.96
CA ASN A 9 10.68 -8.95 30.58
C ASN A 9 11.96 -9.43 29.85
N LEU A 10 12.50 -10.60 30.21
CA LEU A 10 13.68 -11.16 29.53
C LEU A 10 13.34 -11.69 28.13
N LEU A 11 12.12 -12.20 27.91
CA LEU A 11 11.61 -12.62 26.60
C LEU A 11 11.34 -11.41 25.71
N GLU A 12 10.75 -10.35 26.27
CA GLU A 12 10.50 -9.08 25.57
C GLU A 12 11.81 -8.40 25.13
N VAL A 13 12.86 -8.48 25.96
CA VAL A 13 14.21 -7.96 25.65
C VAL A 13 15.04 -8.87 24.73
N LYS A 14 14.68 -10.16 24.60
CA LYS A 14 15.42 -11.14 23.78
C LYS A 14 14.89 -11.33 22.36
N MET A 15 13.73 -10.78 22.03
CA MET A 15 13.27 -10.76 20.64
C MET A 15 14.23 -9.90 19.83
N SER A 16 14.97 -10.52 18.91
CA SER A 16 15.85 -9.78 18.03
C SER A 16 15.00 -8.87 17.13
N PRO A 17 15.45 -7.65 16.78
CA PRO A 17 14.71 -6.76 15.88
C PRO A 17 14.32 -7.41 14.53
N ILE A 18 15.01 -8.48 14.16
CA ILE A 18 14.84 -9.24 12.93
C ILE A 18 13.65 -10.23 13.04
N GLU A 19 13.28 -10.67 14.25
CA GLU A 19 12.29 -11.74 14.46
C GLU A 19 10.87 -11.36 14.01
N ASN A 20 10.57 -10.04 13.98
CA ASN A 20 9.31 -9.48 13.47
C ASN A 20 9.46 -8.64 12.20
N ALA A 21 10.66 -8.62 11.59
CA ALA A 21 10.88 -7.82 10.39
C ALA A 21 10.12 -8.42 9.19
N LYS A 22 9.26 -7.62 8.56
CA LYS A 22 8.60 -8.00 7.30
C LYS A 22 9.40 -7.47 6.12
N ILE A 23 9.90 -8.36 5.28
CA ILE A 23 10.54 -8.00 4.03
C ILE A 23 9.45 -7.75 2.98
N LYS A 24 9.56 -6.64 2.24
CA LYS A 24 8.63 -6.24 1.19
C LYS A 24 9.40 -5.84 -0.06
N ASN A 25 8.82 -6.10 -1.23
CA ASN A 25 9.41 -5.80 -2.53
C ASN A 25 8.98 -4.42 -3.04
N ILE A 26 9.91 -3.66 -3.60
CA ILE A 26 9.63 -2.42 -4.34
C ILE A 26 9.71 -2.67 -5.86
N ASP A 27 10.60 -3.57 -6.30
CA ASP A 27 10.83 -3.89 -7.72
C ASP A 27 11.11 -2.64 -8.59
N HIS A 28 10.79 -2.68 -9.88
CA HIS A 28 10.79 -1.50 -10.76
C HIS A 28 9.65 -0.52 -10.46
N LEU A 29 8.71 -0.90 -9.58
CA LEU A 29 7.55 -0.08 -9.24
C LEU A 29 7.93 1.20 -8.50
N GLY A 30 9.07 1.23 -7.81
CA GLY A 30 9.57 2.46 -7.21
C GLY A 30 9.85 3.56 -8.23
N ILE A 31 10.37 3.20 -9.40
CA ILE A 31 10.60 4.16 -10.51
C ILE A 31 9.25 4.62 -11.08
N VAL A 32 8.32 3.67 -11.28
CA VAL A 32 6.97 3.98 -11.76
C VAL A 32 6.24 4.92 -10.80
N ALA A 33 6.28 4.64 -9.50
CA ALA A 33 5.67 5.47 -8.46
C ALA A 33 6.27 6.88 -8.47
N GLY A 34 7.60 6.99 -8.50
CA GLY A 34 8.29 8.28 -8.56
C GLY A 34 7.90 9.10 -9.79
N LEU A 35 7.78 8.48 -10.97
CA LEU A 35 7.33 9.16 -12.19
C LEU A 35 5.86 9.60 -12.10
N ILE A 36 4.99 8.78 -11.51
CA ILE A 36 3.58 9.15 -11.29
C ILE A 36 3.48 10.39 -10.40
N ASP A 37 4.30 10.44 -9.34
CA ASP A 37 4.35 11.57 -8.41
C ASP A 37 4.95 12.82 -9.07
N GLU A 38 6.02 12.67 -9.86
CA GLU A 38 6.63 13.78 -10.61
C GLU A 38 5.66 14.40 -11.63
N ILE A 39 4.84 13.58 -12.29
CA ILE A 39 3.81 14.05 -13.23
C ILE A 39 2.64 14.73 -12.50
N GLY A 40 2.45 14.46 -11.20
CA GLY A 40 1.35 15.01 -10.40
C GLY A 40 -0.01 14.39 -10.72
N ILE A 41 -0.04 13.08 -11.02
CA ILE A 41 -1.29 12.39 -11.41
C ILE A 41 -2.28 12.39 -10.25
N VAL A 42 -1.82 12.11 -9.02
CA VAL A 42 -2.70 12.00 -7.84
C VAL A 42 -3.43 13.32 -7.59
N GLU A 43 -2.69 14.43 -7.63
CA GLU A 43 -3.19 15.80 -7.46
C GLU A 43 -4.15 16.16 -8.58
N THR A 44 -3.81 15.82 -9.83
CA THR A 44 -4.64 16.08 -10.99
C THR A 44 -5.99 15.36 -10.88
N ILE A 45 -5.99 14.08 -10.51
CA ILE A 45 -7.24 13.31 -10.33
C ILE A 45 -8.05 13.85 -9.16
N ASN A 46 -7.42 14.09 -8.01
CA ASN A 46 -8.09 14.64 -6.83
C ASN A 46 -8.70 16.03 -7.11
N SER A 47 -8.05 16.85 -7.93
CA SER A 47 -8.58 18.16 -8.36
C SER A 47 -9.81 18.03 -9.26
N LYS A 48 -9.89 16.98 -10.08
CA LYS A 48 -11.01 16.76 -11.02
C LYS A 48 -12.21 16.08 -10.36
N LEU A 49 -11.97 15.10 -9.50
CA LEU A 49 -13.03 14.29 -8.88
C LEU A 49 -13.40 14.76 -7.46
N GLY A 50 -12.59 15.65 -6.88
CA GLY A 50 -12.68 16.02 -5.48
C GLY A 50 -12.08 14.95 -4.55
N VAL A 51 -12.04 15.28 -3.27
CA VAL A 51 -11.59 14.38 -2.20
C VAL A 51 -12.70 14.28 -1.17
N ASP A 52 -13.17 13.06 -0.92
CA ASP A 52 -14.12 12.78 0.15
C ASP A 52 -13.38 12.29 1.39
N SER A 53 -13.37 13.10 2.45
CA SER A 53 -12.72 12.78 3.73
C SER A 53 -13.24 11.52 4.44
N ARG A 54 -14.39 10.98 4.01
CA ARG A 54 -14.94 9.72 4.54
C ARG A 54 -14.27 8.49 3.93
N GLU A 55 -13.60 8.66 2.79
CA GLU A 55 -12.89 7.58 2.12
C GLU A 55 -11.51 7.35 2.74
N LYS A 56 -11.08 6.09 2.79
CA LYS A 56 -9.76 5.69 3.31
C LYS A 56 -8.61 6.15 2.41
N ILE A 57 -8.85 6.18 1.11
CA ILE A 57 -7.89 6.63 0.10
C ILE A 57 -8.62 7.46 -0.95
N THR A 58 -7.93 8.45 -1.50
CA THR A 58 -8.50 9.31 -2.54
C THR A 58 -8.60 8.58 -3.88
N ALA A 59 -9.39 9.11 -4.80
CA ALA A 59 -9.45 8.61 -6.17
C ALA A 59 -8.07 8.65 -6.85
N GLY A 60 -7.27 9.70 -6.61
CA GLY A 60 -5.90 9.80 -7.13
C GLY A 60 -4.98 8.67 -6.65
N ILE A 61 -5.02 8.32 -5.35
CA ILE A 61 -4.25 7.18 -4.83
C ILE A 61 -4.71 5.88 -5.48
N MET A 62 -6.01 5.68 -5.67
CA MET A 62 -6.52 4.50 -6.36
C MET A 62 -6.03 4.43 -7.82
N VAL A 63 -6.06 5.55 -8.54
CA VAL A 63 -5.53 5.60 -9.92
C VAL A 63 -4.03 5.30 -9.95
N LYS A 64 -3.24 5.84 -9.00
CA LYS A 64 -1.81 5.49 -8.86
C LYS A 64 -1.63 3.99 -8.66
N ALA A 65 -2.44 3.35 -7.81
CA ALA A 65 -2.39 1.91 -7.59
C ALA A 65 -2.75 1.11 -8.87
N ILE A 66 -3.76 1.55 -9.64
CA ILE A 66 -4.12 0.97 -10.94
C ILE A 66 -2.96 1.06 -11.94
N LEU A 67 -2.28 2.20 -12.01
CA LEU A 67 -1.13 2.39 -12.90
C LEU A 67 0.06 1.51 -12.48
N ILE A 68 0.38 1.46 -11.19
CA ILE A 68 1.45 0.61 -10.65
C ILE A 68 1.16 -0.87 -10.91
N ASN A 69 -0.08 -1.32 -10.71
CA ASN A 69 -0.48 -2.68 -11.02
C ASN A 69 -0.36 -2.98 -12.52
N GLY A 70 -0.88 -2.10 -13.38
CA GLY A 70 -0.86 -2.25 -14.84
C GLY A 70 0.55 -2.24 -15.44
N LEU A 71 1.48 -1.50 -14.83
CA LEU A 71 2.90 -1.43 -15.23
C LEU A 71 3.79 -2.43 -14.47
N GLY A 72 3.22 -3.14 -13.49
CA GLY A 72 3.93 -4.09 -12.65
C GLY A 72 4.26 -5.39 -13.36
N PHE A 73 3.28 -6.00 -14.03
CA PHE A 73 3.48 -7.09 -14.99
C PHE A 73 2.18 -7.28 -15.77
N VAL A 74 2.29 -7.40 -17.10
CA VAL A 74 1.14 -7.42 -18.01
C VAL A 74 0.30 -8.69 -17.76
N SER A 75 -1.03 -8.57 -17.79
CA SER A 75 -2.03 -9.66 -17.90
C SER A 75 -2.54 -10.39 -16.63
N ARG A 76 -2.51 -9.77 -15.44
CA ARG A 76 -3.34 -10.25 -14.32
C ARG A 76 -4.74 -9.61 -14.33
N PRO A 77 -5.82 -10.40 -14.17
CA PRO A 77 -7.18 -9.87 -14.04
C PRO A 77 -7.34 -8.93 -12.84
N LEU A 78 -8.29 -8.00 -12.91
CA LEU A 78 -8.58 -7.03 -11.83
C LEU A 78 -8.88 -7.67 -10.48
N TYR A 79 -9.49 -8.86 -10.43
CA TYR A 79 -9.76 -9.56 -9.16
C TYR A 79 -8.48 -9.99 -8.41
N LEU A 80 -7.30 -9.96 -9.06
CA LEU A 80 -5.99 -10.20 -8.42
C LEU A 80 -5.31 -8.90 -7.97
N PHE A 81 -5.98 -7.76 -8.08
CA PHE A 81 -5.43 -6.45 -7.74
C PHE A 81 -4.96 -6.39 -6.28
N LYS A 82 -5.80 -6.84 -5.34
CA LYS A 82 -5.41 -6.91 -3.92
C LYS A 82 -4.16 -7.78 -3.72
N GLN A 83 -4.15 -8.98 -4.32
CA GLN A 83 -3.04 -9.93 -4.19
C GLN A 83 -1.72 -9.38 -4.72
N PHE A 84 -1.77 -8.53 -5.75
CA PHE A 84 -0.56 -7.90 -6.30
C PHE A 84 0.20 -7.05 -5.28
N PHE A 85 -0.49 -6.47 -4.29
CA PHE A 85 0.12 -5.63 -3.28
C PHE A 85 0.53 -6.37 -1.99
N ASP A 86 0.18 -7.65 -1.85
CA ASP A 86 0.43 -8.42 -0.61
C ASP A 86 1.92 -8.56 -0.25
N ASP A 87 2.80 -8.62 -1.25
CA ASP A 87 4.26 -8.72 -1.06
C ASP A 87 4.98 -7.39 -1.33
N LYS A 88 4.25 -6.32 -1.67
CA LYS A 88 4.81 -5.02 -2.04
C LYS A 88 4.90 -4.06 -0.87
N ALA A 89 5.84 -3.13 -0.95
CA ALA A 89 5.99 -2.04 0.02
C ALA A 89 4.98 -0.92 -0.28
N ILE A 90 3.71 -1.15 0.06
CA ILE A 90 2.57 -0.30 -0.32
C ILE A 90 2.75 1.15 0.12
N GLU A 91 3.16 1.37 1.38
CA GLU A 91 3.35 2.73 1.91
C GLU A 91 4.41 3.51 1.13
N ILE A 92 5.47 2.83 0.70
CA ILE A 92 6.53 3.44 -0.14
C ILE A 92 6.00 3.75 -1.54
N LEU A 93 5.14 2.89 -2.09
CA LEU A 93 4.66 3.01 -3.47
C LEU A 93 3.47 3.96 -3.62
N LEU A 94 2.58 4.03 -2.63
CA LEU A 94 1.29 4.71 -2.72
C LEU A 94 1.15 5.90 -1.77
N GLY A 95 1.99 5.98 -0.73
CA GLY A 95 1.93 7.02 0.30
C GLY A 95 1.70 6.42 1.69
N GLU A 96 2.02 7.22 2.72
CA GLU A 96 1.84 6.86 4.12
C GLU A 96 0.38 6.49 4.43
N ASP A 97 0.19 5.57 5.39
CA ASP A 97 -1.11 5.08 5.86
C ASP A 97 -1.98 4.37 4.80
N VAL A 98 -1.44 4.00 3.64
CA VAL A 98 -2.15 3.20 2.63
C VAL A 98 -2.01 1.71 2.93
N GLU A 99 -3.13 1.05 3.22
CA GLU A 99 -3.21 -0.39 3.46
C GLU A 99 -3.72 -1.15 2.23
N SER A 100 -3.28 -2.40 2.04
CA SER A 100 -3.76 -3.27 0.93
C SER A 100 -5.26 -3.50 0.98
N ASP A 101 -5.88 -3.50 2.17
CA ASP A 101 -7.32 -3.71 2.31
C ASP A 101 -8.16 -2.55 1.76
N TYR A 102 -7.56 -1.37 1.58
CA TYR A 102 -8.21 -0.21 0.95
C TYR A 102 -8.27 -0.35 -0.58
N LEU A 103 -7.46 -1.26 -1.14
CA LEU A 103 -7.32 -1.56 -2.57
C LEU A 103 -8.27 -2.70 -2.99
N ASN A 104 -9.58 -2.48 -2.83
CA ASN A 104 -10.61 -3.47 -3.14
C ASN A 104 -11.48 -3.12 -4.36
N ASP A 105 -12.12 -4.14 -4.93
CA ASP A 105 -12.93 -4.06 -6.14
C ASP A 105 -14.06 -3.01 -6.04
N ASP A 106 -14.66 -2.83 -4.87
CA ASP A 106 -15.71 -1.83 -4.66
C ASP A 106 -15.19 -0.41 -4.87
N LYS A 107 -13.99 -0.10 -4.34
CA LYS A 107 -13.37 1.21 -4.52
C LYS A 107 -12.86 1.40 -5.96
N ILE A 108 -12.32 0.35 -6.58
CA ILE A 108 -11.93 0.38 -8.01
C ILE A 108 -13.15 0.71 -8.88
N GLY A 109 -14.27 -0.01 -8.67
CA GLY A 109 -15.52 0.21 -9.39
C GLY A 109 -16.01 1.66 -9.30
N ARG A 110 -16.05 2.23 -8.08
CA ARG A 110 -16.45 3.63 -7.87
C ARG A 110 -15.55 4.67 -8.53
N VAL A 111 -14.27 4.37 -8.73
CA VAL A 111 -13.32 5.30 -9.35
C VAL A 111 -13.33 5.18 -10.88
N MET A 112 -13.75 4.03 -11.42
CA MET A 112 -13.75 3.74 -12.86
C MET A 112 -15.12 3.91 -13.54
N GLU A 113 -16.20 4.09 -12.75
CA GLU A 113 -17.53 4.47 -13.24
C GLU A 113 -17.58 5.95 -13.68
#